data_AF-A0AAW3KIV3-F1
#
_entry.id   AF-A0AAW3KIV3-F1
#
_cell.length_a   1.000
_cell.length_b   1.000
_cell.length_c   1.000
_cell.angle_alpha   90.00
_cell.angle_beta   90.00
_cell.angle_gamma   90.00
#
_symmetry.space_group_name_H-M   'P 1'
#
loop_
_entity.id
_entity.type
_entity.pdbx_description
1 polymer ?
#
loop_
_entity_poly.entity_id
_entity_poly.type
_entity_poly.pdbx_seq_one_letter_code
_entity_poly.pdbx_strand_id
1 'polypeptide(L)'
;MVAALLLPATGRADDDADLLKACPGLAGWAAMHPHVDEANAREDAGRRVTDPALRRELAARGEADQRARDTALAAGMRDPVANKAMLVVDADNLAWLKAVVARQGFPTPEAVGAQGVANAWLLVQHADRDPAFQAAVLKTLESRLAGSGVRKADVAMLTDRVLLAQGKLQRYGSQFKPSQDGSPVSEPTEDMAHVDQRRASMDLMPLADYRCMLHFSYAPAQATDARAQQARDVGTDRQR
;
A
#
# COMPACT_ATOMS: atom_id res chain seq x y z
N MET A 1 12.15 -7.77 -11.33
CA MET A 1 11.54 -6.75 -10.46
C MET A 1 10.35 -7.38 -9.79
N VAL A 2 10.36 -7.48 -8.46
CA VAL A 2 9.26 -8.04 -7.68
C VAL A 2 8.23 -6.95 -7.55
N ALA A 3 7.18 -6.99 -8.36
CA ALA A 3 6.02 -6.14 -8.16
C ALA A 3 5.35 -6.60 -6.86
N ALA A 4 5.63 -5.90 -5.76
CA ALA A 4 4.85 -6.09 -4.55
C ALA A 4 3.41 -5.71 -4.85
N LEU A 5 2.47 -6.60 -4.52
CA LEU A 5 1.06 -6.29 -4.61
C LEU A 5 0.76 -5.09 -3.71
N LEU A 6 0.11 -4.10 -4.31
CA LEU A 6 -0.02 -2.77 -3.77
C LEU A 6 -1.12 -2.76 -2.70
N LEU A 7 -1.06 -1.84 -1.76
CA LEU A 7 -2.27 -1.48 -1.05
C LEU A 7 -3.07 -0.62 -2.02
N PRO A 8 -4.24 -1.05 -2.52
CA PRO A 8 -5.10 -0.13 -3.24
C PRO A 8 -5.46 1.03 -2.31
N ALA A 9 -5.29 2.27 -2.78
CA ALA A 9 -5.96 3.41 -2.17
C ALA A 9 -7.46 3.21 -2.40
N THR A 10 -8.16 2.75 -1.36
CA THR A 10 -9.63 2.81 -1.18
C THR A 10 -10.46 2.55 -2.45
N GLY A 11 -10.95 1.31 -2.58
CA GLY A 11 -12.06 0.99 -3.47
C GLY A 11 -13.35 1.66 -3.02
N ARG A 12 -14.33 1.71 -3.92
CA ARG A 12 -15.66 2.31 -3.65
C ARG A 12 -16.31 1.60 -2.46
N ALA A 13 -17.28 2.25 -1.79
CA ALA A 13 -18.00 1.64 -0.66
C ALA A 13 -18.63 0.26 -0.98
N ASP A 14 -18.97 0.01 -2.25
CA ASP A 14 -19.46 -1.29 -2.73
C ASP A 14 -18.35 -2.37 -2.73
N ASP A 15 -17.11 -1.98 -3.04
CA ASP A 15 -15.94 -2.87 -3.01
C ASP A 15 -15.61 -3.30 -1.57
N ASP A 16 -15.81 -2.41 -0.60
CA ASP A 16 -15.58 -2.69 0.83
C ASP A 16 -16.60 -3.69 1.39
N ALA A 17 -17.88 -3.58 0.98
CA ALA A 17 -18.91 -4.52 1.41
C ALA A 17 -18.67 -5.94 0.85
N ASP A 18 -18.29 -6.04 -0.43
CA ASP A 18 -17.95 -7.32 -1.05
C ASP A 18 -16.65 -7.91 -0.48
N LEU A 19 -15.67 -7.07 -0.17
CA LEU A 19 -14.44 -7.47 0.52
C LEU A 19 -14.75 -8.04 1.92
N LEU A 20 -15.56 -7.36 2.73
CA LEU A 20 -15.94 -7.85 4.07
C LEU A 20 -16.77 -9.13 4.00
N LYS A 21 -17.59 -9.30 2.96
CA LYS A 21 -18.32 -10.55 2.71
C LYS A 21 -17.37 -11.70 2.35
N ALA A 22 -16.37 -11.44 1.51
CA ALA A 22 -15.37 -12.44 1.11
C ALA A 22 -14.36 -12.76 2.22
N CYS A 23 -14.07 -11.78 3.08
CA CYS A 23 -13.04 -11.83 4.11
C CYS A 23 -13.60 -11.35 5.46
N PRO A 24 -14.50 -12.11 6.10
CA PRO A 24 -15.21 -11.67 7.31
C PRO A 24 -14.30 -11.39 8.51
N GLY A 25 -13.10 -11.99 8.55
CA GLY A 25 -12.08 -11.68 9.58
C GLY A 25 -11.62 -10.22 9.57
N LEU A 26 -11.78 -9.52 8.43
CA LEU A 26 -11.48 -8.09 8.31
C LEU A 26 -12.44 -7.20 9.11
N ALA A 27 -13.66 -7.65 9.41
CA ALA A 27 -14.68 -6.78 10.03
C ALA A 27 -14.22 -6.23 11.39
N GLY A 28 -13.59 -7.07 12.21
CA GLY A 28 -13.02 -6.64 13.49
C GLY A 28 -11.87 -5.64 13.30
N TRP A 29 -10.99 -5.90 12.34
CA TRP A 29 -9.89 -4.99 12.02
C TRP A 29 -10.38 -3.63 11.52
N ALA A 30 -11.29 -3.62 10.54
CA ALA A 30 -11.85 -2.41 9.93
C ALA A 30 -12.64 -1.56 10.93
N ALA A 31 -13.36 -2.18 11.86
CA ALA A 31 -14.07 -1.45 12.92
C ALA A 31 -13.12 -0.74 13.91
N MET A 32 -11.90 -1.27 14.11
CA MET A 32 -10.91 -0.71 15.03
C MET A 32 -9.93 0.26 14.35
N HIS A 33 -9.77 0.18 13.03
CA HIS A 33 -8.77 0.94 12.28
C HIS A 33 -9.46 1.81 11.24
N PRO A 34 -9.62 3.13 11.49
CA PRO A 34 -10.23 4.04 10.51
C PRO A 34 -9.39 4.09 9.23
N HIS A 35 -10.04 4.47 8.13
CA HIS A 35 -9.32 4.72 6.87
C HIS A 35 -8.23 5.77 7.09
N VAL A 36 -7.04 5.46 6.57
CA VAL A 36 -5.82 6.22 6.80
C VAL A 36 -5.96 7.67 6.35
N ASP A 37 -6.55 7.87 5.16
CA ASP A 37 -6.75 9.21 4.60
C ASP A 37 -7.73 10.03 5.44
N GLU A 38 -8.76 9.41 6.02
CA GLU A 38 -9.65 10.08 6.95
C GLU A 38 -8.94 10.46 8.26
N ALA A 39 -8.14 9.55 8.81
CA ALA A 39 -7.37 9.81 10.02
C ALA A 39 -6.37 10.96 9.82
N ASN A 40 -5.64 10.93 8.71
CA ASN A 40 -4.72 12.00 8.31
C ASN A 40 -5.46 13.33 8.07
N ALA A 41 -6.61 13.30 7.39
CA ALA A 41 -7.42 14.49 7.17
C ALA A 41 -7.92 15.11 8.49
N ARG A 42 -8.29 14.28 9.47
CA ARG A 42 -8.66 14.73 10.82
C ARG A 42 -7.45 15.33 11.56
N GLU A 43 -6.27 14.73 11.44
CA GLU A 43 -5.03 15.28 12.04
C GLU A 43 -4.61 16.60 11.40
N ASP A 44 -4.80 16.73 10.09
CA ASP A 44 -4.47 17.92 9.32
C ASP A 44 -5.54 19.03 9.44
N ALA A 45 -6.71 18.73 10.02
CA ALA A 45 -7.80 19.68 10.15
C ALA A 45 -7.37 20.90 10.97
N GLY A 46 -7.34 22.08 10.34
CA GLY A 46 -6.90 23.33 10.97
C GLY A 46 -5.38 23.46 11.15
N ARG A 47 -4.58 22.48 10.72
CA ARG A 47 -3.11 22.55 10.76
C ARG A 47 -2.60 23.54 9.71
N ARG A 48 -1.77 24.49 10.15
CA ARG A 48 -0.95 25.30 9.25
C ARG A 48 0.38 24.58 9.00
N VAL A 49 0.67 24.34 7.74
CA VAL A 49 1.92 23.70 7.31
C VAL A 49 2.92 24.75 6.84
N THR A 50 4.22 24.50 7.01
CA THR A 50 5.26 25.47 6.61
C THR A 50 5.61 25.41 5.12
N ASP A 51 5.30 24.30 4.43
CA ASP A 51 5.53 24.14 2.99
C ASP A 51 4.26 23.65 2.26
N PRO A 52 3.28 24.55 2.05
CA PRO A 52 2.04 24.19 1.35
C PRO A 52 2.27 23.86 -0.14
N ALA A 53 3.39 24.30 -0.74
CA ALA A 53 3.72 23.97 -2.13
C ALA A 53 4.17 22.50 -2.24
N LEU A 54 5.07 22.06 -1.37
CA LEU A 54 5.49 20.67 -1.29
C LEU A 54 4.32 19.75 -0.95
N ARG A 55 3.44 20.15 -0.03
CA ARG A 55 2.22 19.37 0.28
C ARG A 55 1.37 19.13 -0.98
N ARG A 56 1.15 20.15 -1.81
CA ARG A 56 0.38 20.01 -3.05
C ARG A 56 1.08 19.12 -4.07
N GLU A 57 2.39 19.25 -4.22
CA GLU A 57 3.17 18.42 -5.14
C GLU A 57 3.17 16.95 -4.70
N LEU A 58 3.33 16.67 -3.40
CA LEU A 58 3.23 15.33 -2.84
C LEU A 58 1.85 14.72 -3.08
N ALA A 59 0.77 15.50 -2.92
CA ALA A 59 -0.57 15.04 -3.23
C ALA A 59 -0.73 14.67 -4.71
N ALA A 60 -0.32 15.56 -5.63
CA ALA A 60 -0.41 15.30 -7.06
C ALA A 60 0.36 14.04 -7.49
N ARG A 61 1.55 13.83 -6.92
CA ARG A 61 2.38 12.65 -7.17
C ARG A 61 1.83 11.37 -6.55
N GLY A 62 1.33 11.43 -5.32
CA GLY A 62 0.64 10.32 -4.67
C GLY A 62 -0.60 9.89 -5.45
N GLU A 63 -1.39 10.85 -5.93
CA GLU A 63 -2.53 10.52 -6.78
C GLU A 63 -2.12 9.93 -8.14
N ALA A 64 -1.07 10.45 -8.79
CA ALA A 64 -0.56 9.87 -10.04
C ALA A 64 -0.04 8.44 -9.83
N ASP A 65 0.65 8.21 -8.72
CA ASP A 65 1.13 6.90 -8.27
C ASP A 65 -0.04 5.91 -8.12
N GLN A 66 -1.09 6.29 -7.39
CA GLN A 66 -2.25 5.42 -7.17
C GLN A 66 -3.08 5.21 -8.45
N ARG A 67 -3.33 6.26 -9.23
CA ARG A 67 -4.06 6.11 -10.51
C ARG A 67 -3.38 5.15 -11.48
N ALA A 68 -2.04 5.17 -11.56
CA ALA A 68 -1.30 4.26 -12.42
C ALA A 68 -1.42 2.80 -11.97
N ARG A 69 -1.53 2.58 -10.65
CA ARG A 69 -1.72 1.27 -10.02
C ARG A 69 -3.12 0.74 -10.24
N ASP A 70 -4.13 1.57 -10.05
CA ASP A 70 -5.53 1.20 -10.35
C ASP A 70 -5.70 0.81 -11.82
N THR A 71 -5.03 1.55 -12.71
CA THR A 71 -5.01 1.24 -14.14
C THR A 71 -4.32 -0.10 -14.41
N ALA A 72 -3.17 -0.37 -13.78
CA ALA A 72 -2.46 -1.65 -13.92
C ALA A 72 -3.27 -2.82 -13.35
N LEU A 73 -3.97 -2.61 -12.23
CA LEU A 73 -4.85 -3.59 -11.62
C LEU A 73 -6.03 -3.91 -12.54
N ALA A 74 -6.71 -2.90 -13.06
CA ALA A 74 -7.86 -3.06 -13.96
C ALA A 74 -7.49 -3.72 -15.29
N ALA A 75 -6.28 -3.46 -15.83
CA ALA A 75 -5.76 -4.14 -17.01
C ALA A 75 -5.28 -5.58 -16.73
N GLY A 76 -5.23 -5.97 -15.45
CA GLY A 76 -4.54 -7.15 -14.95
C GLY A 76 -3.05 -6.84 -14.77
N MET A 77 -2.54 -7.10 -13.57
CA MET A 77 -1.17 -6.77 -13.13
C MET A 77 -0.02 -7.32 -13.98
N ARG A 78 -0.29 -8.08 -15.05
CA ARG A 78 0.69 -8.59 -16.02
C ARG A 78 0.60 -7.91 -17.38
N ASP A 79 -0.35 -7.01 -17.58
CA ASP A 79 -0.45 -6.23 -18.81
C ASP A 79 0.83 -5.39 -19.00
N PRO A 80 1.58 -5.61 -20.09
CA PRO A 80 2.88 -4.98 -20.26
C PRO A 80 2.78 -3.47 -20.49
N VAL A 81 1.66 -2.98 -21.04
CA VAL A 81 1.48 -1.55 -21.33
C VAL A 81 1.18 -0.78 -20.04
N ALA A 82 0.20 -1.24 -19.26
CA ALA A 82 -0.19 -0.62 -18.01
C ALA A 82 0.95 -0.70 -16.97
N ASN A 83 1.64 -1.84 -16.87
CA ASN A 83 2.81 -1.97 -16.01
C ASN A 83 3.94 -1.03 -16.42
N LYS A 84 4.22 -0.90 -17.72
CA LYS A 84 5.26 0.02 -18.19
C LYS A 84 4.88 1.46 -17.86
N ALA A 85 3.62 1.86 -18.00
CA ALA A 85 3.14 3.19 -17.65
C ALA A 85 3.31 3.47 -16.14
N MET A 86 2.96 2.51 -15.27
CA MET A 86 3.19 2.61 -13.83
C MET A 86 4.68 2.79 -13.49
N LEU A 87 5.57 2.01 -14.10
CA LEU A 87 7.02 2.12 -13.87
C LEU A 87 7.61 3.46 -14.36
N VAL A 88 6.99 4.13 -15.33
CA VAL A 88 7.38 5.49 -15.73
C VAL A 88 7.03 6.49 -14.63
N VAL A 89 5.83 6.38 -14.03
CA VAL A 89 5.42 7.22 -12.91
C VAL A 89 6.33 7.00 -11.69
N ASP A 90 6.63 5.74 -11.35
CA ASP A 90 7.53 5.41 -10.24
C ASP A 90 8.93 6.00 -10.45
N ALA A 91 9.45 5.97 -11.69
CA ALA A 91 10.77 6.53 -12.02
C ALA A 91 10.81 8.06 -11.90
N ASP A 92 9.77 8.75 -12.36
CA ASP A 92 9.65 10.20 -12.23
C ASP A 92 9.53 10.62 -10.75
N ASN A 93 8.67 9.93 -10.00
CA ASN A 93 8.49 10.14 -8.56
C ASN A 93 9.79 9.91 -7.77
N LEU A 94 10.53 8.84 -8.09
CA LEU A 94 11.82 8.56 -7.48
C LEU A 94 12.84 9.68 -7.74
N ALA A 95 12.97 10.12 -8.99
CA ALA A 95 13.92 11.17 -9.36
C ALA A 95 13.62 12.48 -8.61
N TRP A 96 12.35 12.88 -8.59
CA TRP A 96 11.90 14.07 -7.88
C TRP A 96 12.10 13.95 -6.36
N LEU A 97 11.67 12.85 -5.75
CA LEU A 97 11.72 12.69 -4.30
C LEU A 97 13.16 12.65 -3.79
N LYS A 98 14.08 12.03 -4.53
CA LYS A 98 15.51 12.07 -4.19
C LYS A 98 16.04 13.50 -4.12
N ALA A 99 15.65 14.36 -5.05
CA ALA A 99 16.05 15.77 -5.04
C ALA A 99 15.47 16.53 -3.84
N VAL A 100 14.23 16.23 -3.45
CA VAL A 100 13.60 16.79 -2.23
C VAL A 100 14.37 16.33 -1.00
N VAL A 101 14.56 15.02 -0.83
CA VAL A 101 15.22 14.44 0.34
C VAL A 101 16.67 14.90 0.46
N ALA A 102 17.39 15.02 -0.64
CA ALA A 102 18.76 15.53 -0.64
C ALA A 102 18.85 17.00 -0.20
N ARG A 103 17.84 17.82 -0.51
CA ARG A 103 17.83 19.25 -0.18
C ARG A 103 17.41 19.54 1.26
N GLN A 104 16.40 18.83 1.76
CA GLN A 104 15.74 19.20 3.03
C GLN A 104 15.38 18.02 3.93
N GLY A 105 15.84 16.81 3.59
CA GLY A 105 15.47 15.59 4.30
C GLY A 105 14.09 15.07 3.93
N PHE A 106 13.70 13.96 4.55
CA PHE A 106 12.35 13.40 4.38
C PHE A 106 11.30 14.37 4.95
N PRO A 107 10.17 14.63 4.25
CA PRO A 107 9.15 15.57 4.70
C PRO A 107 8.61 15.24 6.10
N THR A 108 8.25 16.27 6.87
CA THR A 108 7.71 16.12 8.23
C THR A 108 6.26 16.62 8.32
N PRO A 109 5.51 16.24 9.38
CA PRO A 109 4.14 16.72 9.58
C PRO A 109 4.02 18.24 9.70
N GLU A 110 5.04 18.93 10.21
CA GLU A 110 5.06 20.38 10.29
C GLU A 110 5.16 21.01 8.89
N ALA A 111 5.95 20.38 8.01
CA ALA A 111 6.19 20.86 6.66
C ALA A 111 4.99 20.62 5.73
N VAL A 112 4.39 19.43 5.79
CA VAL A 112 3.42 18.98 4.77
C VAL A 112 2.14 18.36 5.32
N GLY A 113 2.00 18.26 6.64
CA GLY A 113 0.87 17.55 7.28
C GLY A 113 1.02 16.02 7.21
N ALA A 114 0.14 15.33 7.92
CA ALA A 114 0.09 13.87 7.98
C ALA A 114 -0.15 13.27 6.59
N GLN A 115 -1.07 13.82 5.80
CA GLN A 115 -1.32 13.31 4.45
C GLN A 115 -0.12 13.54 3.52
N GLY A 116 0.58 14.67 3.68
CA GLY A 116 1.80 14.93 2.91
C GLY A 116 2.89 13.91 3.22
N VAL A 117 3.09 13.58 4.50
CA VAL A 117 4.03 12.54 4.94
C VAL A 117 3.65 11.17 4.39
N ALA A 118 2.36 10.81 4.43
CA ALA A 118 1.85 9.55 3.88
C ALA A 118 2.13 9.43 2.37
N ASN A 119 1.88 10.50 1.61
CA ASN A 119 2.20 10.56 0.19
C ASN A 119 3.71 10.43 -0.07
N ALA A 120 4.54 11.12 0.72
CA ALA A 120 6.00 11.00 0.58
C ALA A 120 6.48 9.57 0.88
N TRP A 121 5.93 8.92 1.90
CA TRP A 121 6.24 7.53 2.22
C TRP A 121 5.81 6.59 1.09
N LEU A 122 4.63 6.78 0.50
CA LEU A 122 4.14 5.98 -0.63
C LEU A 122 5.12 6.01 -1.81
N LEU A 123 5.66 7.18 -2.14
CA LEU A 123 6.67 7.31 -3.19
C LEU A 123 7.98 6.57 -2.85
N VAL A 124 8.39 6.54 -1.58
CA VAL A 124 9.55 5.72 -1.13
C VAL A 124 9.21 4.23 -1.22
N GLN A 125 8.02 3.85 -0.79
CA GLN A 125 7.54 2.47 -0.82
C GLN A 125 7.62 1.89 -2.24
N HIS A 126 7.47 2.72 -3.26
CA HIS A 126 7.50 2.35 -4.68
C HIS A 126 8.82 2.66 -5.41
N ALA A 127 9.85 3.08 -4.68
CA ALA A 127 11.18 3.37 -5.22
C ALA A 127 12.03 2.10 -5.52
N ASP A 128 11.44 1.04 -6.08
CA ASP A 128 12.08 -0.28 -6.27
C ASP A 128 13.32 -0.26 -7.17
N ARG A 129 13.46 0.78 -7.98
CA ARG A 129 14.64 1.02 -8.82
C ARG A 129 15.87 1.48 -8.04
N ASP A 130 15.70 1.88 -6.78
CA ASP A 130 16.79 2.31 -5.90
C ASP A 130 16.60 1.79 -4.46
N PRO A 131 16.89 0.50 -4.21
CA PRO A 131 16.82 -0.08 -2.87
C PRO A 131 17.74 0.60 -1.85
N ALA A 132 18.84 1.22 -2.29
CA ALA A 132 19.73 1.95 -1.42
C ALA A 132 19.06 3.22 -0.88
N PHE A 133 18.33 3.94 -1.73
CA PHE A 133 17.49 5.06 -1.30
C PHE A 133 16.40 4.62 -0.32
N GLN A 134 15.68 3.53 -0.60
CA GLN A 134 14.69 2.97 0.33
C GLN A 134 15.30 2.66 1.70
N ALA A 135 16.46 1.99 1.73
CA ALA A 135 17.16 1.67 2.97
C ALA A 135 17.63 2.91 3.74
N ALA A 136 18.11 3.94 3.04
CA ALA A 136 18.54 5.20 3.65
C ALA A 136 17.36 5.97 4.29
N VAL A 137 16.21 6.02 3.60
CA VAL A 137 15.00 6.62 4.17
C VAL A 137 14.49 5.79 5.34
N LEU A 138 14.42 4.45 5.21
CA LEU A 138 13.99 3.56 6.30
C LEU A 138 14.78 3.83 7.59
N LYS A 139 16.12 3.87 7.51
CA LYS A 139 16.97 4.19 8.66
C LYS A 139 16.63 5.53 9.31
N THR A 140 16.28 6.53 8.50
CA THR A 140 15.86 7.85 8.99
C THR A 140 14.52 7.75 9.72
N LEU A 141 13.55 7.04 9.15
CA LEU A 141 12.23 6.83 9.73
C LEU A 141 12.28 6.06 11.05
N GLU A 142 13.08 4.99 11.13
CA GLU A 142 13.28 4.21 12.36
C GLU A 142 13.87 5.07 13.49
N SER A 143 14.86 5.91 13.17
CA SER A 143 15.50 6.79 14.17
C SER A 143 14.58 7.89 14.71
N ARG A 144 13.46 8.16 14.03
CA ARG A 144 12.55 9.27 14.32
C ARG A 144 11.10 8.83 14.36
N LEU A 145 10.80 7.56 14.65
CA LEU A 145 9.45 7.01 14.51
C LEU A 145 8.37 7.84 15.25
N ALA A 146 8.67 8.31 16.45
CA ALA A 146 7.75 9.15 17.24
C ALA A 146 7.55 10.59 16.71
N GLY A 147 8.40 11.08 15.80
CA GLY A 147 8.38 12.45 15.28
C GLY A 147 8.43 12.58 13.76
N SER A 148 8.51 11.47 13.02
CA SER A 148 8.51 11.44 11.55
C SER A 148 7.11 11.64 10.98
N GLY A 149 6.06 11.40 11.79
CA GLY A 149 4.67 11.31 11.35
C GLY A 149 4.37 10.10 10.46
N VAL A 150 5.34 9.21 10.27
CA VAL A 150 5.13 7.95 9.55
C VAL A 150 4.56 6.93 10.52
N ARG A 151 3.53 6.20 10.07
CA ARG A 151 2.87 5.18 10.89
C ARG A 151 3.77 3.97 11.08
N LYS A 152 3.57 3.22 12.16
CA LYS A 152 4.32 1.98 12.38
C LYS A 152 4.13 0.98 11.25
N ALA A 153 2.89 0.83 10.77
CA ALA A 153 2.57 -0.06 9.65
C ALA A 153 3.39 0.28 8.40
N ASP A 154 3.55 1.56 8.10
CA ASP A 154 4.32 2.07 6.97
C ASP A 154 5.82 1.74 7.09
N VAL A 155 6.38 1.85 8.29
CA VAL A 155 7.76 1.44 8.55
C VAL A 155 7.93 -0.07 8.43
N ALA A 156 6.97 -0.86 8.92
CA ALA A 156 7.01 -2.31 8.83
C ALA A 156 6.97 -2.80 7.37
N MET A 157 6.13 -2.21 6.53
CA MET A 157 6.06 -2.55 5.10
C MET A 157 7.32 -2.17 4.34
N LEU A 158 7.87 -0.96 4.60
CA LEU A 158 9.14 -0.55 4.01
C LEU A 158 10.30 -1.45 4.47
N THR A 159 10.27 -1.90 5.73
CA THR A 159 11.26 -2.85 6.29
C THR A 159 11.29 -4.14 5.48
N ASP A 160 10.14 -4.78 5.28
CA ASP A 160 10.07 -6.04 4.54
C ASP A 160 10.54 -5.89 3.09
N ARG A 161 10.21 -4.77 2.44
CA ARG A 161 10.66 -4.50 1.08
C ARG A 161 12.17 -4.32 0.98
N VAL A 162 12.76 -3.57 1.92
CA VAL A 162 14.22 -3.41 2.02
C VAL A 162 14.91 -4.74 2.31
N LEU A 163 14.35 -5.57 3.20
CA LEU A 163 14.89 -6.89 3.50
C LEU A 163 14.91 -7.79 2.26
N LEU A 164 13.81 -7.88 1.52
CA LEU A 164 13.74 -8.66 0.29
C LEU A 164 14.71 -8.16 -0.78
N ALA A 165 14.84 -6.84 -0.95
CA ALA A 165 15.80 -6.27 -1.89
C ALA A 165 17.26 -6.59 -1.52
N GLN A 166 17.52 -6.89 -0.24
CA GLN A 166 18.82 -7.36 0.27
C GLN A 166 18.96 -8.89 0.26
N GLY A 167 18.00 -9.63 -0.30
CA GLY A 167 18.01 -11.10 -0.31
C GLY A 167 17.72 -11.74 1.05
N LYS A 168 17.14 -11.00 1.99
CA LYS A 168 16.77 -11.48 3.33
C LYS A 168 15.29 -11.84 3.39
N LEU A 169 14.94 -12.64 4.39
CA LEU A 169 13.53 -12.93 4.70
C LEU A 169 12.82 -11.66 5.20
N GLN A 170 11.52 -11.58 4.94
CA GLN A 170 10.65 -10.56 5.52
C GLN A 170 10.53 -10.75 7.02
N ARG A 171 10.24 -9.67 7.75
CA ARG A 171 9.96 -9.68 9.18
C ARG A 171 8.46 -9.73 9.47
N TYR A 172 7.65 -8.99 8.73
CA TYR A 172 6.22 -8.82 8.99
C TYR A 172 5.31 -9.52 7.96
N GLY A 173 5.87 -9.99 6.85
CA GLY A 173 5.16 -10.69 5.78
C GLY A 173 4.25 -9.77 4.96
N SER A 174 4.64 -8.52 4.72
CA SER A 174 3.80 -7.55 3.98
C SER A 174 3.89 -7.67 2.45
N GLN A 175 4.96 -8.26 1.93
CA GLN A 175 5.27 -8.31 0.50
C GLN A 175 4.84 -9.64 -0.12
N PHE A 176 4.17 -9.52 -1.26
CA PHE A 176 3.64 -10.62 -2.04
C PHE A 176 4.04 -10.42 -3.51
N LYS A 177 4.21 -11.52 -4.23
CA LYS A 177 4.42 -11.53 -5.68
C LYS A 177 3.27 -12.24 -6.38
N PRO A 178 3.01 -11.95 -7.67
CA PRO A 178 2.09 -12.75 -8.46
C PRO A 178 2.66 -14.15 -8.72
N SER A 179 1.91 -15.21 -8.41
CA SER A 179 2.13 -16.58 -8.90
C SER A 179 1.85 -16.68 -10.39
N GLN A 180 2.08 -17.87 -10.97
CA GLN A 180 1.87 -18.15 -12.41
C GLN A 180 0.46 -17.81 -12.90
N ASP A 181 -0.57 -18.04 -12.08
CA ASP A 181 -1.97 -17.72 -12.36
C ASP A 181 -2.37 -16.27 -12.03
N GLY A 182 -1.42 -15.46 -11.55
CA GLY A 182 -1.63 -14.06 -11.18
C GLY A 182 -2.08 -13.85 -9.74
N SER A 183 -2.35 -14.90 -8.97
CA SER A 183 -2.76 -14.75 -7.57
C SER A 183 -1.61 -14.28 -6.65
N PRO A 184 -1.90 -13.60 -5.53
CA PRO A 184 -0.88 -13.25 -4.54
C PRO A 184 -0.23 -14.48 -3.91
N VAL A 185 1.10 -14.51 -3.87
CA VAL A 185 1.86 -15.44 -3.04
C VAL A 185 2.84 -14.65 -2.18
N SER A 186 2.82 -14.93 -0.88
CA SER A 186 3.72 -14.29 0.08
C SER A 186 5.18 -14.64 -0.24
N GLU A 187 6.05 -13.65 -0.17
CA GLU A 187 7.49 -13.90 -0.24
C GLU A 187 8.00 -14.53 1.08
N PRO A 188 9.17 -15.19 1.10
CA PRO A 188 9.69 -15.85 2.29
C PRO A 188 9.77 -14.91 3.52
N THR A 189 9.21 -15.35 4.65
CA THR A 189 9.09 -14.58 5.89
C THR A 189 9.70 -15.35 7.06
N GLU A 190 10.48 -14.66 7.90
CA GLU A 190 11.11 -15.26 9.08
C GLU A 190 10.05 -15.60 10.14
N ASP A 191 10.27 -16.69 10.89
CA ASP A 191 9.48 -17.06 12.07
C ASP A 191 7.97 -16.83 11.91
N MET A 192 7.36 -17.61 11.00
CA MET A 192 5.94 -17.54 10.69
C MET A 192 5.04 -17.82 11.89
N ALA A 193 5.51 -18.56 12.89
CA ALA A 193 4.74 -18.89 14.09
C ALA A 193 4.43 -17.66 14.95
N HIS A 194 5.29 -16.64 14.91
CA HIS A 194 5.14 -15.41 15.71
C HIS A 194 4.93 -14.16 14.84
N VAL A 195 4.63 -14.32 13.54
CA VAL A 195 4.48 -13.18 12.61
C VAL A 195 3.40 -12.21 13.06
N ASP A 196 2.25 -12.70 13.53
CA ASP A 196 1.14 -11.84 13.97
C ASP A 196 1.45 -11.06 15.26
N GLN A 197 2.33 -11.57 16.13
CA GLN A 197 2.81 -10.81 17.29
C GLN A 197 3.64 -9.61 16.84
N ARG A 198 4.51 -9.79 15.84
CA ARG A 198 5.28 -8.70 15.25
C ARG A 198 4.40 -7.72 14.50
N ARG A 199 3.43 -8.21 13.71
CA ARG A 199 2.46 -7.38 12.99
C ARG A 199 1.65 -6.50 13.95
N ALA A 200 1.13 -7.07 15.03
CA ALA A 200 0.39 -6.32 16.05
C ALA A 200 1.25 -5.21 16.69
N SER A 201 2.55 -5.45 16.95
CA SER A 201 3.44 -4.42 17.51
C SER A 201 3.66 -3.20 16.61
N MET A 202 3.40 -3.37 15.31
CA MET A 202 3.55 -2.35 14.27
C MET A 202 2.21 -1.90 13.67
N ASP A 203 1.09 -2.14 14.35
CA ASP A 203 -0.25 -1.75 13.90
C ASP A 203 -0.61 -2.33 12.51
N LEU A 204 -0.12 -3.54 12.21
CA LEU A 204 -0.45 -4.27 10.98
C LEU A 204 -1.58 -5.29 11.22
N MET A 205 -2.47 -5.39 10.24
CA MET A 205 -3.56 -6.36 10.17
C MET A 205 -3.04 -7.78 10.34
N PRO A 206 -3.73 -8.72 11.00
CA PRO A 206 -3.31 -10.12 11.02
C PRO A 206 -3.02 -10.66 9.62
N LEU A 207 -1.99 -11.50 9.48
CA LEU A 207 -1.49 -11.95 8.18
C LEU A 207 -2.55 -12.76 7.41
N ALA A 208 -3.39 -13.52 8.11
CA ALA A 208 -4.47 -14.27 7.49
C ALA A 208 -5.50 -13.36 6.81
N ASP A 209 -5.89 -12.28 7.49
CA ASP A 209 -6.85 -11.30 6.98
C ASP A 209 -6.23 -10.49 5.83
N TYR A 210 -4.97 -10.08 5.98
CA TYR A 210 -4.23 -9.36 4.94
C TYR A 210 -4.08 -10.20 3.66
N ARG A 211 -3.77 -11.49 3.81
CA ARG A 211 -3.74 -12.42 2.68
C ARG A 211 -5.11 -12.54 2.01
N CYS A 212 -6.18 -12.65 2.79
CA CYS A 212 -7.54 -12.72 2.24
C CYS A 212 -7.85 -11.46 1.41
N MET A 213 -7.58 -10.28 1.98
CA MET A 213 -7.75 -8.99 1.30
C MET A 213 -6.96 -8.95 -0.01
N LEU A 214 -5.68 -9.32 -0.01
CA LEU A 214 -4.89 -9.34 -1.24
C LEU A 214 -5.44 -10.33 -2.28
N HIS A 215 -5.88 -11.52 -1.87
CA HIS A 215 -6.50 -12.46 -2.82
C HIS A 215 -7.80 -11.92 -3.39
N PHE A 216 -8.57 -11.17 -2.62
CA PHE A 216 -9.77 -10.52 -3.12
C PHE A 216 -9.43 -9.41 -4.12
N SER A 217 -8.53 -8.51 -3.76
CA SER A 217 -8.17 -7.32 -4.57
C SER A 217 -7.39 -7.65 -5.83
N TYR A 218 -6.59 -8.72 -5.83
CA TYR A 218 -5.68 -9.08 -6.94
C TYR A 218 -6.05 -10.38 -7.65
N ALA A 219 -7.23 -10.96 -7.38
CA ALA A 219 -7.69 -12.08 -8.17
C ALA A 219 -7.78 -11.68 -9.65
N PRO A 220 -7.39 -12.56 -10.60
CA PRO A 220 -7.51 -12.27 -12.02
C PRO A 220 -8.97 -11.98 -12.40
N ALA A 221 -9.19 -11.05 -13.33
CA ALA A 221 -10.52 -10.56 -13.74
C ALA A 221 -11.50 -11.67 -14.18
N GLN A 222 -11.01 -12.84 -14.60
CA GLN A 222 -11.86 -13.99 -14.91
C GLN A 222 -12.61 -14.53 -13.67
N ALA A 223 -12.04 -14.37 -12.47
CA ALA A 223 -12.71 -14.70 -11.22
C ALA A 223 -13.76 -13.65 -10.83
N THR A 224 -13.57 -12.38 -11.21
CA THR A 224 -14.55 -11.31 -10.97
C THR A 224 -15.74 -11.39 -11.93
N ASP A 225 -15.52 -11.78 -13.19
CA ASP A 225 -16.60 -12.04 -14.15
C ASP A 225 -17.47 -13.23 -13.72
N ALA A 226 -16.86 -14.30 -13.21
CA ALA A 226 -17.60 -15.42 -12.62
C ALA A 226 -18.41 -15.00 -11.37
N ARG A 227 -17.86 -14.13 -10.51
CA ARG A 227 -18.57 -13.57 -9.34
C ARG A 227 -19.73 -12.66 -9.75
N ALA A 228 -19.54 -11.81 -10.76
CA ALA A 228 -20.58 -10.95 -11.31
C ALA A 228 -21.70 -11.76 -11.98
N GLN A 229 -21.36 -12.86 -12.65
CA GLN A 229 -22.33 -13.78 -13.24
C GLN A 229 -23.11 -14.55 -12.16
N GLN A 230 -22.44 -15.07 -11.14
CA GLN A 230 -23.06 -15.82 -10.05
C GLN A 230 -23.98 -14.95 -9.18
N ALA A 231 -23.65 -13.67 -8.99
CA ALA A 231 -24.53 -12.71 -8.32
C ALA A 231 -25.81 -12.39 -9.13
N ARG A 232 -25.72 -12.41 -10.47
CA ARG A 232 -26.89 -12.27 -11.37
C ARG A 232 -27.78 -13.50 -11.33
N ASP A 233 -27.18 -14.70 -11.26
CA ASP A 233 -27.90 -15.97 -11.25
C ASP A 233 -28.63 -16.24 -9.92
N VAL A 234 -28.10 -15.75 -8.79
CA VAL A 234 -28.80 -15.82 -7.49
C VAL A 234 -29.95 -14.81 -7.39
N GLY A 235 -29.90 -13.72 -8.17
CA GLY A 235 -30.96 -12.70 -8.23
C GLY A 235 -32.20 -13.13 -9.02
N THR A 236 -32.05 -14.05 -9.97
CA THR A 236 -33.14 -14.55 -10.83
C THR A 236 -33.93 -15.70 -10.21
N ASP A 237 -33.40 -16.38 -9.18
CA ASP A 237 -34.05 -17.51 -8.50
C ASP A 237 -34.98 -17.10 -7.35
N ARG A 238 -35.05 -15.80 -7.02
CA ARG A 238 -36.01 -15.22 -6.05
C ARG A 238 -37.31 -14.71 -6.66
N GLN A 239 -37.47 -14.81 -7.98
CA GLN A 239 -38.66 -14.34 -8.72
C GLN A 239 -39.45 -15.48 -9.39
N ARG A 240 -39.29 -16.73 -8.93
CA ARG A 240 -40.15 -17.85 -9.34
C ARG A 240 -40.90 -18.44 -8.17
#